data_AF-A0A0F9CKM5-F1
#
_entry.id   AF-A0A0F9CKM5-F1
#
_cell.length_a   1.000
_cell.length_b   1.000
_cell.length_c   1.000
_cell.angle_alpha   90.00
_cell.angle_beta   90.00
_cell.angle_gamma   90.00
#
_symmetry.space_group_name_H-M   'P 1'
#
loop_
_entity.id
_entity.type
_entity.pdbx_description
1 polymer ?
#
loop_
_entity_poly.entity_id
_entity_poly.type
_entity_poly.pdbx_seq_one_letter_code
_entity_poly.pdbx_strand_id
1 'polypeptide(L)'
;MPFGEPTTGAMMDEFTIAIEHGHWLANQPGTGDCVESAGFGEFCFPSYINFNGDTSEIDCGSDAAIDDLPTGANGFTAEAWIFANGFGELNLGRIFDKRDPDPPTQGWAFFIDSVNGLRCIMMGAVANADSSSGLDEFGTAEFFAWHHVALTYDDGGTRQVRLWIDGTEVATYNLQQAMNGAYQTDAAEELRIGNNDDGTGGWNGRIGWVRLTDNIRYTVAFTPPPRCVLPDIDANTVAQWIYEGSGTAIDNQEGTAALDGTAANITWACDCERLMAM
;
A
#
# COMPACT_ATOMS: atom_id res chain seq x y z
N MET A 1 43.14 60.93 -57.25
CA MET A 1 44.00 59.89 -56.63
C MET A 1 43.79 59.92 -55.12
N PRO A 2 43.85 58.77 -54.44
CA PRO A 2 42.84 58.27 -53.49
C PRO A 2 43.33 58.17 -52.04
N PHE A 3 42.44 57.69 -51.15
CA PHE A 3 42.59 56.99 -49.85
C PHE A 3 41.65 57.62 -48.81
N GLY A 4 40.76 56.93 -48.10
CA GLY A 4 40.41 55.51 -47.95
C GLY A 4 39.51 55.44 -46.70
N GLU A 5 38.43 54.65 -46.74
CA GLU A 5 37.61 54.34 -45.56
C GLU A 5 38.42 53.69 -44.44
N PRO A 6 37.87 53.70 -43.21
CA PRO A 6 37.69 52.43 -42.51
C PRO A 6 36.20 52.14 -42.31
N THR A 7 35.77 51.08 -42.96
CA THR A 7 34.67 50.20 -42.56
C THR A 7 35.02 49.46 -41.25
N THR A 8 33.99 48.83 -40.67
CA THR A 8 33.94 47.91 -39.52
C THR A 8 33.46 48.56 -38.22
N GLY A 9 32.39 48.11 -37.58
CA GLY A 9 31.55 46.96 -37.85
C GLY A 9 30.60 46.68 -36.67
N ALA A 10 29.70 45.74 -36.92
CA ALA A 10 28.73 45.12 -36.02
C ALA A 10 27.63 46.09 -35.52
N MET A 11 26.51 46.15 -36.24
CA MET A 11 25.42 45.16 -36.15
C MET A 11 24.84 45.12 -34.72
N MET A 12 23.74 45.84 -34.53
CA MET A 12 22.54 45.12 -34.15
C MET A 12 21.49 45.46 -35.19
N ASP A 13 21.32 44.52 -36.11
CA ASP A 13 20.11 44.42 -36.91
C ASP A 13 18.92 44.51 -35.97
N GLU A 14 17.95 45.31 -36.37
CA GLU A 14 16.60 45.21 -35.85
C GLU A 14 16.14 43.76 -36.03
N PHE A 15 16.11 43.01 -34.94
CA PHE A 15 15.57 41.67 -34.93
C PHE A 15 14.05 41.80 -34.88
N THR A 16 13.44 41.91 -36.06
CA THR A 16 11.99 41.77 -36.19
C THR A 16 11.63 40.32 -35.93
N ILE A 17 11.11 40.04 -34.74
CA ILE A 17 10.39 38.80 -34.46
C ILE A 17 9.09 38.83 -35.27
N ALA A 18 9.10 38.19 -36.44
CA ALA A 18 7.87 37.76 -37.10
C ALA A 18 7.43 36.45 -36.44
N ILE A 19 6.59 36.55 -35.41
CA ILE A 19 5.79 35.39 -34.98
C ILE A 19 4.69 35.24 -36.03
N GLU A 20 5.00 34.50 -37.09
CA GLU A 20 3.96 33.95 -37.94
C GLU A 20 3.34 32.80 -37.16
N HIS A 21 2.11 33.00 -36.68
CA HIS A 21 1.28 31.87 -36.24
C HIS A 21 1.05 30.99 -37.46
N GLY A 22 1.89 29.97 -37.62
CA GLY A 22 1.58 28.85 -38.51
C GLY A 22 0.17 28.37 -38.19
N HIS A 23 -0.59 28.02 -39.23
CA HIS A 23 -1.90 27.40 -39.04
C HIS A 23 -1.75 26.28 -38.00
N TRP A 24 -2.44 26.41 -36.88
CA TRP A 24 -2.47 25.43 -35.81
C TRP A 24 -2.74 24.05 -36.43
N LEU A 25 -1.73 23.17 -36.46
CA LEU A 25 -1.92 21.81 -36.98
C LEU A 25 -2.71 20.92 -36.01
N ALA A 26 -3.05 21.42 -34.81
CA ALA A 26 -4.19 20.97 -34.02
C ALA A 26 -4.50 22.02 -32.93
N ASN A 27 -5.80 22.22 -32.67
CA ASN A 27 -6.43 22.97 -31.58
C ASN A 27 -6.13 24.47 -31.45
N GLN A 28 -6.92 25.30 -32.13
CA GLN A 28 -7.07 26.72 -31.78
C GLN A 28 -7.61 26.88 -30.34
N PRO A 29 -7.04 27.78 -29.52
CA PRO A 29 -7.64 28.15 -28.25
C PRO A 29 -9.02 28.80 -28.50
N GLY A 30 -10.08 28.21 -27.95
CA GLY A 30 -11.43 28.80 -27.93
C GLY A 30 -12.49 28.20 -28.84
N THR A 31 -12.26 27.05 -29.48
CA THR A 31 -13.31 26.39 -30.31
C THR A 31 -13.52 24.89 -30.05
N GLY A 32 -13.07 24.38 -28.91
CA GLY A 32 -13.39 23.04 -28.43
C GLY A 32 -12.81 22.91 -27.04
N ASP A 33 -13.70 22.75 -26.05
CA ASP A 33 -13.44 22.57 -24.61
C ASP A 33 -12.08 23.09 -24.15
N CYS A 34 -12.05 24.36 -23.74
CA CYS A 34 -11.09 24.76 -22.73
C CYS A 34 -11.35 23.85 -21.52
N VAL A 35 -10.59 22.77 -21.35
CA VAL A 35 -10.53 22.09 -20.06
C VAL A 35 -9.95 23.13 -19.13
N GLU A 36 -10.78 23.70 -18.27
CA GLU A 36 -10.28 24.59 -17.23
C GLU A 36 -9.16 23.85 -16.51
N SER A 37 -8.00 24.49 -16.34
CA SER A 37 -6.98 23.97 -15.44
C SER A 37 -7.47 23.90 -13.98
N ALA A 38 -8.69 24.38 -13.71
CA ALA A 38 -9.43 24.18 -12.46
C ALA A 38 -9.94 22.74 -12.26
N GLY A 39 -9.82 21.86 -13.28
CA GLY A 39 -10.20 20.45 -13.21
C GLY A 39 -9.04 19.47 -12.95
N PHE A 40 -7.78 19.92 -13.03
CA PHE A 40 -6.70 19.16 -12.42
C PHE A 40 -6.76 19.47 -10.92
N GLY A 41 -7.63 18.74 -10.22
CA GLY A 41 -7.44 18.55 -8.80
C GLY A 41 -5.97 18.21 -8.62
N GLU A 42 -5.27 19.00 -7.83
CA GLU A 42 -3.92 18.70 -7.39
C GLU A 42 -3.99 17.28 -6.85
N PHE A 43 -3.57 16.30 -7.67
CA PHE A 43 -3.63 14.90 -7.32
C PHE A 43 -2.59 14.71 -6.25
N CYS A 44 -3.03 14.92 -5.02
CA CYS A 44 -2.31 14.63 -3.82
C CYS A 44 -2.10 13.12 -3.82
N PHE A 45 -0.87 12.71 -4.07
CA PHE A 45 -0.54 11.32 -4.31
C PHE A 45 0.82 11.01 -3.70
N PRO A 46 0.95 9.84 -3.09
CA PRO A 46 -0.11 8.93 -2.68
C PRO A 46 -0.79 9.42 -1.42
N SER A 47 -1.98 8.90 -1.22
CA SER A 47 -2.84 9.25 -0.11
C SER A 47 -2.99 8.07 0.81
N TYR A 48 -3.61 8.32 1.94
CA TYR A 48 -3.94 7.30 2.91
C TYR A 48 -5.46 7.24 3.11
N ILE A 49 -5.89 6.13 3.67
CA ILE A 49 -7.28 5.88 3.99
C ILE A 49 -7.40 5.98 5.51
N ASN A 50 -8.31 6.81 6.00
CA ASN A 50 -8.65 6.86 7.42
C ASN A 50 -9.69 5.79 7.73
N PHE A 51 -9.39 4.99 8.74
CA PHE A 51 -10.29 4.01 9.33
C PHE A 51 -10.73 4.49 10.71
N ASN A 52 -12.00 4.28 11.03
CA ASN A 52 -12.66 4.83 12.20
C ASN A 52 -12.51 4.00 13.49
N GLY A 53 -11.88 2.82 13.42
CA GLY A 53 -11.73 1.92 14.56
C GLY A 53 -12.98 1.12 14.92
N ASP A 54 -13.90 0.94 13.96
CA ASP A 54 -15.20 0.29 14.18
C ASP A 54 -15.65 -0.41 12.89
N THR A 55 -16.18 0.36 11.93
CA THR A 55 -16.86 -0.16 10.73
C THR A 55 -16.17 0.14 9.41
N SER A 56 -15.01 0.81 9.43
CA SER A 56 -14.25 1.08 8.22
C SER A 56 -13.57 -0.18 7.70
N GLU A 57 -13.68 -0.46 6.41
CA GLU A 57 -13.03 -1.60 5.76
C GLU A 57 -12.79 -1.34 4.28
N ILE A 58 -11.94 -2.17 3.68
CA ILE A 58 -11.87 -2.39 2.24
C ILE A 58 -12.00 -3.90 2.02
N ASP A 59 -13.07 -4.31 1.35
CA ASP A 59 -13.32 -5.68 0.94
C ASP A 59 -12.68 -5.90 -0.45
N CYS A 60 -11.66 -6.73 -0.51
CA CYS A 60 -10.91 -7.07 -1.73
C CYS A 60 -11.40 -8.38 -2.37
N GLY A 61 -12.44 -9.00 -1.81
CA GLY A 61 -13.01 -10.26 -2.29
C GLY A 61 -12.11 -11.48 -2.06
N SER A 62 -12.39 -12.54 -2.83
CA SER A 62 -11.69 -13.83 -2.77
C SER A 62 -11.43 -14.35 -4.19
N ASP A 63 -10.66 -13.61 -4.98
CA ASP A 63 -10.20 -14.10 -6.27
C ASP A 63 -9.11 -15.16 -6.08
N ALA A 64 -9.09 -16.17 -6.97
CA ALA A 64 -8.15 -17.28 -6.90
C ALA A 64 -6.66 -16.85 -6.92
N ALA A 65 -6.34 -15.63 -7.37
CA ALA A 65 -4.99 -15.09 -7.31
C ALA A 65 -4.53 -14.76 -5.88
N ILE A 66 -5.43 -14.43 -4.95
CA ILE A 66 -5.13 -14.12 -3.55
C ILE A 66 -5.51 -15.24 -2.57
N ASP A 67 -6.04 -16.35 -3.08
CA ASP A 67 -6.39 -17.53 -2.30
C ASP A 67 -5.17 -18.41 -2.06
N ASP A 68 -5.07 -18.94 -0.84
CA ASP A 68 -4.02 -19.86 -0.40
C ASP A 68 -2.58 -19.35 -0.63
N LEU A 69 -2.39 -18.02 -0.66
CA LEU A 69 -1.07 -17.38 -0.84
C LEU A 69 0.02 -17.91 0.10
N PRO A 70 -0.27 -18.22 1.39
CA PRO A 70 0.75 -18.79 2.28
C PRO A 70 1.23 -20.19 1.86
N THR A 71 0.59 -20.86 0.90
CA THR A 71 0.95 -22.23 0.51
C THR A 71 2.06 -22.28 -0.54
N GLY A 72 2.87 -23.35 -0.48
CA GLY A 72 3.89 -23.61 -1.50
C GLY A 72 5.28 -23.03 -1.18
N ALA A 73 6.25 -23.38 -2.02
CA ALA A 73 7.67 -23.14 -1.75
C ALA A 73 8.17 -21.75 -2.16
N ASN A 74 7.35 -20.95 -2.83
CA ASN A 74 7.74 -19.60 -3.26
C ASN A 74 7.65 -18.59 -2.10
N GLY A 75 6.83 -18.91 -1.09
CA GLY A 75 6.54 -18.09 0.08
C GLY A 75 5.59 -16.93 -0.22
N PHE A 76 5.38 -16.10 0.78
CA PHE A 76 4.34 -15.08 0.79
C PHE A 76 4.83 -13.82 1.50
N THR A 77 4.47 -12.65 0.99
CA THR A 77 4.69 -11.35 1.66
C THR A 77 3.41 -10.51 1.62
N ALA A 78 3.05 -9.94 2.78
CA ALA A 78 2.06 -8.87 2.88
C ALA A 78 2.70 -7.65 3.55
N GLU A 79 2.43 -6.45 3.03
CA GLU A 79 3.04 -5.22 3.54
C GLU A 79 2.13 -4.00 3.42
N ALA A 80 2.33 -3.06 4.32
CA ALA A 80 1.54 -1.84 4.42
C ALA A 80 2.36 -0.70 5.03
N TRP A 81 2.02 0.54 4.66
CA TRP A 81 2.29 1.68 5.54
C TRP A 81 1.12 1.90 6.49
N ILE A 82 1.41 2.01 7.78
CA ILE A 82 0.38 2.19 8.83
C ILE A 82 0.69 3.40 9.71
N PHE A 83 -0.38 4.03 10.21
CA PHE A 83 -0.34 5.06 11.24
C PHE A 83 -1.41 4.72 12.26
N ALA A 84 -1.03 4.14 13.40
CA ALA A 84 -1.98 3.74 14.44
C ALA A 84 -2.31 4.93 15.36
N ASN A 85 -3.60 5.16 15.61
CA ASN A 85 -4.06 6.09 16.66
C ASN A 85 -4.30 5.38 18.00
N GLY A 86 -4.19 4.05 18.00
CA GLY A 86 -4.50 3.14 19.08
C GLY A 86 -4.43 1.71 18.55
N PHE A 87 -4.66 0.73 19.43
CA PHE A 87 -4.67 -0.67 19.01
C PHE A 87 -5.86 -1.05 18.11
N GLY A 88 -6.87 -0.20 17.94
CA GLY A 88 -8.10 -0.53 17.23
C GLY A 88 -9.26 -0.88 18.16
N GLU A 89 -10.35 -1.36 17.59
CA GLU A 89 -11.53 -1.81 18.31
C GLU A 89 -11.20 -3.00 19.23
N LEU A 90 -11.78 -3.08 20.44
CA LEU A 90 -11.52 -4.18 21.37
C LEU A 90 -10.01 -4.39 21.72
N ASN A 91 -9.18 -3.36 21.53
CA ASN A 91 -7.73 -3.40 21.62
C ASN A 91 -7.04 -4.31 20.58
N LEU A 92 -7.65 -4.45 19.40
CA LEU A 92 -7.15 -5.19 18.26
C LEU A 92 -7.46 -4.43 16.97
N GLY A 93 -6.49 -4.33 16.07
CA GLY A 93 -6.58 -3.47 14.89
C GLY A 93 -6.03 -4.20 13.69
N ARG A 94 -6.91 -4.59 12.78
CA ARG A 94 -6.56 -5.40 11.61
C ARG A 94 -5.93 -4.57 10.51
N ILE A 95 -4.79 -5.04 10.00
CA ILE A 95 -4.16 -4.47 8.81
C ILE A 95 -4.67 -5.24 7.59
N PHE A 96 -4.54 -6.58 7.64
CA PHE A 96 -5.15 -7.52 6.71
C PHE A 96 -5.83 -8.66 7.48
N ASP A 97 -6.97 -9.12 7.01
CA ASP A 97 -7.63 -10.32 7.50
C ASP A 97 -8.25 -11.08 6.33
N LYS A 98 -7.89 -12.35 6.19
CA LYS A 98 -8.51 -13.30 5.25
C LYS A 98 -8.74 -14.61 6.00
N ARG A 99 -9.54 -14.56 7.07
CA ARG A 99 -9.92 -15.71 7.90
C ARG A 99 -11.42 -15.85 7.95
N ASP A 100 -11.84 -17.05 8.34
CA ASP A 100 -13.22 -17.30 8.74
C ASP A 100 -13.56 -16.53 10.03
N PRO A 101 -14.88 -16.28 10.27
CA PRO A 101 -15.38 -15.64 11.47
C PRO A 101 -14.85 -16.20 12.80
N ASP A 102 -14.85 -15.37 13.84
CA ASP A 102 -14.28 -15.73 15.14
C ASP A 102 -15.12 -16.84 15.86
N PRO A 103 -14.49 -17.88 16.45
CA PRO A 103 -13.06 -18.16 16.44
C PRO A 103 -12.59 -18.78 15.11
N PRO A 104 -11.49 -18.28 14.55
CA PRO A 104 -11.05 -18.68 13.23
C PRO A 104 -10.43 -20.08 13.24
N THR A 105 -10.69 -20.83 12.19
CA THR A 105 -10.13 -22.16 11.91
C THR A 105 -9.40 -22.23 10.57
N GLN A 106 -9.53 -21.21 9.72
CA GLN A 106 -8.97 -21.11 8.39
C GLN A 106 -8.30 -19.74 8.15
N GLY A 107 -7.38 -19.69 7.20
CA GLY A 107 -6.79 -18.44 6.72
C GLY A 107 -5.72 -17.77 7.58
N TRP A 108 -5.55 -16.47 7.38
CA TRP A 108 -4.52 -15.67 8.05
C TRP A 108 -4.93 -14.23 8.35
N ALA A 109 -4.33 -13.65 9.39
CA ALA A 109 -4.47 -12.23 9.67
C ALA A 109 -3.16 -11.59 10.10
N PHE A 110 -3.04 -10.30 9.80
CA PHE A 110 -1.95 -9.42 10.19
C PHE A 110 -2.54 -8.18 10.87
N PHE A 111 -2.19 -7.98 12.14
CA PHE A 111 -2.85 -7.00 12.99
C PHE A 111 -1.93 -6.53 14.11
N ILE A 112 -2.38 -5.50 14.84
CA ILE A 112 -1.77 -5.10 16.11
C ILE A 112 -2.72 -5.39 17.26
N ASP A 113 -2.21 -5.75 18.43
CA ASP A 113 -3.02 -5.90 19.64
C ASP A 113 -2.29 -5.41 20.90
N SER A 114 -3.04 -5.08 21.95
CA SER A 114 -2.49 -4.48 23.17
C SER A 114 -1.65 -5.42 24.05
N VAL A 115 -1.53 -6.70 23.69
CA VAL A 115 -0.81 -7.72 24.46
C VAL A 115 0.46 -8.13 23.74
N ASN A 116 0.39 -8.26 22.42
CA ASN A 116 1.41 -8.88 21.58
C ASN A 116 2.09 -7.89 20.62
N GLY A 117 1.65 -6.64 20.55
CA GLY A 117 2.18 -5.67 19.59
C GLY A 117 1.78 -6.04 18.16
N LEU A 118 2.71 -5.96 17.22
CA LEU A 118 2.50 -6.40 15.84
C LEU A 118 2.47 -7.93 15.78
N ARG A 119 1.44 -8.51 15.17
CA ARG A 119 1.23 -9.97 15.16
C ARG A 119 0.66 -10.46 13.84
N CYS A 120 1.13 -11.63 13.42
CA CYS A 120 0.49 -12.40 12.38
C CYS A 120 0.18 -13.81 12.88
N ILE A 121 -0.99 -14.32 12.51
CA ILE A 121 -1.39 -15.70 12.76
C ILE A 121 -1.93 -16.34 11.47
N MET A 122 -1.52 -17.56 11.19
CA MET A 122 -1.95 -18.36 10.03
C MET A 122 -2.43 -19.74 10.51
N MET A 123 -3.61 -20.15 10.07
CA MET A 123 -4.28 -21.35 10.56
C MET A 123 -3.63 -22.60 9.96
N GLY A 124 -3.17 -23.50 10.84
CA GLY A 124 -2.59 -24.79 10.46
C GLY A 124 -3.44 -25.93 10.98
N ALA A 125 -3.49 -27.04 10.24
CA ALA A 125 -4.33 -28.21 10.58
C ALA A 125 -4.04 -28.82 11.97
N VAL A 126 -2.83 -28.60 12.51
CA VAL A 126 -2.40 -29.13 13.81
C VAL A 126 -1.97 -28.00 14.75
N ALA A 127 -1.16 -27.06 14.26
CA ALA A 127 -0.78 -25.86 14.99
C ALA A 127 -0.57 -24.69 14.04
N ASN A 128 -0.98 -23.51 14.49
CA ASN A 128 -0.88 -22.27 13.73
C ASN A 128 0.58 -21.80 13.63
N ALA A 129 0.94 -21.16 12.51
CA ALA A 129 2.05 -20.22 12.56
C ALA A 129 1.58 -18.98 13.30
N ASP A 130 2.31 -18.56 14.33
CA ASP A 130 1.92 -17.43 15.17
C ASP A 130 3.17 -16.69 15.58
N SER A 131 3.29 -15.43 15.17
CA SER A 131 4.46 -14.63 15.50
C SER A 131 4.04 -13.25 15.93
N SER A 132 4.65 -12.76 17.00
CA SER A 132 4.39 -11.44 17.55
C SER A 132 5.66 -10.73 17.98
N SER A 133 5.67 -9.41 17.77
CA SER A 133 6.80 -8.55 18.11
C SER A 133 6.94 -8.37 19.62
N GLY A 134 5.83 -8.33 20.36
CA GLY A 134 5.80 -7.75 21.69
C GLY A 134 5.66 -6.22 21.64
N LEU A 135 5.41 -5.64 22.82
CA LEU A 135 5.17 -4.19 22.96
C LEU A 135 6.45 -3.36 23.02
N ASP A 136 7.60 -3.99 23.25
CA ASP A 136 8.91 -3.33 23.27
C ASP A 136 9.34 -2.95 21.84
N GLU A 137 9.00 -3.77 20.85
CA GLU A 137 9.26 -3.56 19.43
C GLU A 137 8.15 -2.76 18.72
N PHE A 138 6.89 -2.95 19.12
CA PHE A 138 5.76 -2.23 18.53
C PHE A 138 4.60 -2.06 19.53
N GLY A 139 4.57 -0.91 20.22
CA GLY A 139 3.61 -0.62 21.29
C GLY A 139 3.04 0.79 21.24
N THR A 140 2.48 1.27 22.34
CA THR A 140 1.81 2.60 22.39
C THR A 140 2.74 3.78 22.15
N ALA A 141 4.06 3.61 22.33
CA ALA A 141 5.07 4.61 22.03
C ALA A 141 5.22 4.87 20.52
N GLU A 142 4.85 3.89 19.70
CA GLU A 142 4.93 3.95 18.23
C GLU A 142 3.62 4.45 17.59
N PHE A 143 2.64 4.84 18.41
CA PHE A 143 1.42 5.45 17.90
C PHE A 143 1.68 6.88 17.42
N PHE A 144 0.80 7.35 16.53
CA PHE A 144 0.88 8.67 15.92
C PHE A 144 2.14 8.91 15.06
N ALA A 145 2.75 7.83 14.57
CA ALA A 145 3.83 7.83 13.60
C ALA A 145 3.52 6.88 12.44
N TRP A 146 4.11 7.19 11.28
CA TRP A 146 4.06 6.31 10.11
C TRP A 146 5.12 5.23 10.24
N HIS A 147 4.72 3.97 10.14
CA HIS A 147 5.62 2.83 10.08
C HIS A 147 5.34 2.00 8.83
N HIS A 148 6.39 1.47 8.22
CA HIS A 148 6.25 0.39 7.27
C HIS A 148 6.24 -0.93 8.04
N VAL A 149 5.25 -1.76 7.78
CA VAL A 149 5.16 -3.09 8.36
C VAL A 149 4.99 -4.13 7.27
N ALA A 150 5.68 -5.25 7.44
CA ALA A 150 5.53 -6.39 6.56
C ALA A 150 5.60 -7.70 7.33
N LEU A 151 5.03 -8.73 6.72
CA LEU A 151 5.26 -10.11 7.10
C LEU A 151 5.84 -10.88 5.91
N THR A 152 6.66 -11.88 6.20
CA THR A 152 7.06 -12.89 5.20
C THR A 152 6.89 -14.28 5.76
N TYR A 153 6.42 -15.22 4.94
CA TYR A 153 6.22 -16.62 5.32
C TYR A 153 6.76 -17.57 4.25
N ASP A 154 7.30 -18.71 4.68
CA ASP A 154 7.89 -19.74 3.82
C ASP A 154 7.37 -21.11 4.26
N ASP A 155 6.40 -21.65 3.53
CA ASP A 155 5.82 -22.98 3.80
C ASP A 155 6.81 -24.11 3.46
N GLY A 156 7.74 -23.85 2.53
CA GLY A 156 8.82 -24.78 2.16
C GLY A 156 10.02 -24.75 3.12
N GLY A 157 10.08 -23.75 3.99
CA GLY A 157 11.21 -23.47 4.88
C GLY A 157 10.90 -23.67 6.36
N THR A 158 11.12 -22.62 7.16
CA THR A 158 10.94 -22.70 8.62
C THR A 158 9.47 -22.74 9.04
N ARG A 159 8.55 -22.34 8.15
CA ARG A 159 7.11 -22.24 8.42
C ARG A 159 6.80 -21.34 9.62
N GLN A 160 7.69 -20.39 9.90
CA GLN A 160 7.51 -19.33 10.88
C GLN A 160 7.21 -18.04 10.14
N VAL A 161 6.34 -17.21 10.69
CA VAL A 161 6.14 -15.86 10.16
C VAL A 161 7.30 -14.99 10.63
N ARG A 162 7.89 -14.24 9.71
CA ARG A 162 8.83 -13.17 10.04
C ARG A 162 8.12 -11.83 9.91
N LEU A 163 8.29 -10.97 10.90
CA LEU A 163 7.72 -9.63 10.97
C LEU A 163 8.82 -8.59 10.75
N TRP A 164 8.50 -7.56 9.99
CA TRP A 164 9.40 -6.48 9.62
C TRP A 164 8.76 -5.15 10.00
N ILE A 165 9.52 -4.29 10.68
CA ILE A 165 9.12 -2.94 11.09
C ILE A 165 10.19 -1.98 10.56
N ASP A 166 9.77 -1.00 9.76
CA ASP A 166 10.65 0.00 9.13
C ASP A 166 11.86 -0.62 8.42
N GLY A 167 11.64 -1.76 7.77
CA GLY A 167 12.67 -2.48 7.02
C GLY A 167 13.59 -3.37 7.85
N THR A 168 13.36 -3.48 9.16
CA THR A 168 14.15 -4.32 10.07
C THR A 168 13.31 -5.49 10.58
N GLU A 169 13.84 -6.71 10.55
CA GLU A 169 13.17 -7.86 11.16
C GLU A 169 13.06 -7.65 12.68
N VAL A 170 11.93 -8.04 13.26
CA VAL A 170 11.76 -8.10 14.73
C VAL A 170 12.91 -8.91 15.33
N ALA A 171 13.69 -8.27 16.21
CA ALA A 171 14.91 -8.85 16.74
C ALA A 171 14.64 -9.88 17.86
N THR A 172 13.62 -9.63 18.70
CA THR A 172 13.21 -10.52 19.78
C THR A 172 11.72 -10.76 19.71
N TYR A 173 11.31 -11.88 19.13
CA TYR A 173 9.90 -12.25 19.11
C TYR A 173 9.40 -12.57 20.51
N ASN A 174 8.30 -11.95 20.92
CA ASN A 174 7.54 -12.38 22.10
C ASN A 174 6.95 -13.79 21.91
N LEU A 175 6.54 -14.11 20.68
CA LEU A 175 6.17 -15.45 20.23
C LEU A 175 6.64 -15.66 18.79
N GLN A 176 7.20 -16.83 18.47
CA GLN A 176 7.51 -17.22 17.10
C GLN A 176 7.33 -18.74 16.91
N GLN A 177 6.09 -19.14 16.69
CA GLN A 177 5.69 -20.53 16.48
C GLN A 177 5.65 -20.89 14.99
N ALA A 178 6.23 -22.04 14.65
CA ALA A 178 6.14 -22.61 13.30
C ALA A 178 4.80 -23.34 13.09
N MET A 179 4.28 -23.29 11.87
CA MET A 179 3.10 -24.07 11.48
C MET A 179 3.35 -25.58 11.59
N ASN A 180 2.35 -26.30 12.08
CA ASN A 180 2.28 -27.75 12.02
C ASN A 180 0.99 -28.20 11.33
N GLY A 181 1.10 -29.22 10.48
CA GLY A 181 0.04 -29.61 9.55
C GLY A 181 -0.01 -28.70 8.32
N ALA A 182 -0.92 -29.01 7.40
CA ALA A 182 -1.16 -28.20 6.20
C ALA A 182 -1.83 -26.87 6.58
N TYR A 183 -1.55 -25.83 5.80
CA TYR A 183 -2.33 -24.59 5.84
C TYR A 183 -3.82 -24.89 5.68
N GLN A 184 -4.66 -24.22 6.48
CA GLN A 184 -6.11 -24.30 6.35
C GLN A 184 -6.56 -23.26 5.35
N THR A 185 -7.08 -23.74 4.21
CA THR A 185 -7.41 -22.94 3.04
C THR A 185 -8.31 -21.75 3.36
N ASP A 186 -8.07 -20.63 2.70
CA ASP A 186 -8.86 -19.40 2.82
C ASP A 186 -9.60 -19.04 1.53
N ALA A 187 -9.70 -19.98 0.60
CA ALA A 187 -10.35 -19.75 -0.71
C ALA A 187 -11.86 -19.46 -0.63
N ALA A 188 -12.46 -19.60 0.55
CA ALA A 188 -13.85 -19.22 0.81
C ALA A 188 -13.98 -17.87 1.53
N GLU A 189 -12.87 -17.28 1.98
CA GLU A 189 -12.84 -16.12 2.87
C GLU A 189 -12.42 -14.87 2.09
N GLU A 190 -13.15 -13.77 2.29
CA GLU A 190 -12.81 -12.50 1.65
C GLU A 190 -11.61 -11.85 2.34
N LEU A 191 -10.68 -11.30 1.54
CA LEU A 191 -9.60 -10.48 2.05
C LEU A 191 -10.15 -9.09 2.41
N ARG A 192 -9.98 -8.71 3.67
CA ARG A 192 -10.31 -7.38 4.17
C ARG A 192 -9.08 -6.63 4.65
N ILE A 193 -9.05 -5.34 4.34
CA ILE A 193 -8.07 -4.39 4.89
C ILE A 193 -8.79 -3.54 5.92
N GLY A 194 -8.21 -3.42 7.11
CA GLY A 194 -8.74 -2.58 8.18
C GLY A 194 -9.84 -3.21 9.05
N ASN A 195 -10.37 -4.39 8.70
CA ASN A 195 -11.42 -5.09 9.46
C ASN A 195 -11.48 -6.60 9.14
N ASN A 196 -12.51 -7.30 9.64
CA ASN A 196 -12.85 -8.69 9.30
C ASN A 196 -14.34 -8.84 8.90
N ASP A 197 -14.74 -10.08 8.57
CA ASP A 197 -16.12 -10.44 8.17
C ASP A 197 -17.19 -10.13 9.21
N ASP A 198 -16.82 -10.29 10.48
CA ASP A 198 -17.72 -10.02 11.61
C ASP A 198 -17.86 -8.52 11.92
N GLY A 199 -17.07 -7.65 11.28
CA GLY A 199 -16.99 -6.23 11.58
C GLY A 199 -16.47 -5.94 12.99
N THR A 200 -15.46 -6.70 13.43
CA THR A 200 -14.83 -6.60 14.75
C THR A 200 -13.30 -6.49 14.68
N GLY A 201 -12.73 -5.70 15.60
CA GLY A 201 -11.29 -5.45 15.62
C GLY A 201 -10.86 -4.44 14.54
N GLY A 202 -11.74 -3.47 14.25
CA GLY A 202 -11.52 -2.45 13.24
C GLY A 202 -10.26 -1.61 13.51
N TRP A 203 -9.52 -1.31 12.45
CA TRP A 203 -8.34 -0.45 12.49
C TRP A 203 -8.71 0.98 12.87
N ASN A 204 -8.02 1.54 13.87
CA ASN A 204 -8.16 2.95 14.23
C ASN A 204 -6.89 3.70 13.82
N GLY A 205 -6.95 4.41 12.70
CA GLY A 205 -5.78 5.08 12.17
C GLY A 205 -5.83 5.28 10.67
N ARG A 206 -4.64 5.31 10.07
CA ARG A 206 -4.46 5.49 8.63
C ARG A 206 -3.69 4.31 8.06
N ILE A 207 -4.06 3.89 6.87
CA ILE A 207 -3.29 2.93 6.08
C ILE A 207 -2.95 3.61 4.76
N GLY A 208 -1.67 3.57 4.40
CA GLY A 208 -1.16 4.04 3.10
C GLY A 208 -1.39 2.99 2.02
N TRP A 209 -0.45 2.87 1.09
CA TRP A 209 -0.48 1.77 0.15
C TRP A 209 -0.26 0.42 0.86
N VAL A 210 -0.83 -0.62 0.26
CA VAL A 210 -0.72 -2.01 0.71
C VAL A 210 -0.35 -2.90 -0.48
N ARG A 211 0.35 -4.02 -0.23
CA ARG A 211 0.73 -4.97 -1.28
C ARG A 211 0.78 -6.42 -0.78
N LEU A 212 0.37 -7.33 -1.64
CA LEU A 212 0.52 -8.79 -1.50
C LEU A 212 1.41 -9.33 -2.62
N THR A 213 2.32 -10.25 -2.28
CA THR A 213 3.22 -10.89 -3.25
C THR A 213 3.35 -12.39 -2.98
N ASP A 214 3.47 -13.18 -4.05
CA ASP A 214 3.58 -14.66 -4.03
C ASP A 214 5.04 -15.14 -3.90
N ASN A 215 5.88 -14.30 -3.27
CA ASN A 215 7.26 -14.62 -2.96
C ASN A 215 7.70 -14.06 -1.60
N ILE A 216 8.85 -14.54 -1.12
CA ILE A 216 9.55 -13.96 0.04
C ILE A 216 10.34 -12.73 -0.42
N ARG A 217 9.76 -11.54 -0.26
CA ARG A 217 10.41 -10.29 -0.70
C ARG A 217 11.55 -9.86 0.23
N TYR A 218 11.46 -10.17 1.51
CA TYR A 218 12.40 -9.72 2.54
C TYR A 218 13.03 -10.91 3.27
N THR A 219 14.36 -11.00 3.23
CA THR A 219 15.15 -12.04 3.92
C THR A 219 16.27 -11.47 4.77
N VAL A 220 16.51 -10.17 4.63
CA VAL A 220 17.48 -9.35 5.37
C VAL A 220 16.91 -7.94 5.49
N ALA A 221 17.49 -7.12 6.36
CA ALA A 221 17.09 -5.73 6.51
C ALA A 221 17.12 -4.97 5.17
N PHE A 222 16.13 -4.10 4.97
CA PHE A 222 15.91 -3.36 3.73
C PHE A 222 15.51 -1.91 4.03
N THR A 223 15.45 -1.08 2.99
CA THR A 223 14.83 0.24 3.09
C THR A 223 13.43 0.15 2.50
N PRO A 224 12.36 0.38 3.28
CA PRO A 224 11.01 0.36 2.75
C PRO A 224 10.83 1.32 1.57
N PRO A 225 10.08 0.95 0.54
CA PRO A 225 9.67 1.90 -0.48
C PRO A 225 8.98 3.09 0.20
N PRO A 226 9.23 4.33 -0.24
CA PRO A 226 8.65 5.50 0.41
C PRO A 226 7.13 5.39 0.49
N ARG A 227 6.54 5.78 1.62
CA ARG A 227 5.08 5.86 1.74
C ARG A 227 4.46 6.68 0.62
N CYS A 228 5.18 7.74 0.22
CA CYS A 228 4.77 8.66 -0.83
C CYS A 228 5.04 8.16 -2.27
N VAL A 229 5.39 6.88 -2.48
CA VAL A 229 5.60 6.31 -3.81
C VAL A 229 5.10 4.87 -3.79
N LEU A 230 4.16 4.54 -4.67
CA LEU A 230 3.71 3.16 -4.83
C LEU A 230 4.90 2.32 -5.36
N PRO A 231 5.22 1.18 -4.73
CA PRO A 231 6.24 0.28 -5.26
C PRO A 231 5.90 -0.17 -6.67
N ASP A 232 6.91 -0.33 -7.53
CA ASP A 232 6.74 -0.90 -8.86
C ASP A 232 6.12 -2.31 -8.79
N ILE A 233 5.27 -2.59 -9.76
CA ILE A 233 4.69 -3.91 -10.00
C ILE A 233 5.73 -4.80 -10.68
N ASP A 234 5.94 -6.00 -10.14
CA ASP A 234 6.80 -7.01 -10.71
C ASP A 234 6.06 -8.35 -10.84
N ALA A 235 6.71 -9.35 -11.42
CA ALA A 235 6.08 -10.63 -11.74
C ALA A 235 5.54 -11.41 -10.52
N ASN A 236 5.91 -11.02 -9.30
CA ASN A 236 5.45 -11.65 -8.06
C ASN A 236 4.43 -10.76 -7.31
N THR A 237 4.14 -9.55 -7.80
CA THR A 237 3.07 -8.76 -7.22
C THR A 237 1.74 -9.40 -7.60
N VAL A 238 0.95 -9.76 -6.59
CA VAL A 238 -0.36 -10.40 -6.77
C VAL A 238 -1.45 -9.33 -6.75
N ALA A 239 -1.34 -8.41 -5.80
CA ALA A 239 -2.27 -7.31 -5.64
C ALA A 239 -1.61 -6.14 -4.93
N GLN A 240 -2.02 -4.93 -5.29
CA GLN A 240 -1.57 -3.71 -4.67
C GLN A 240 -2.70 -2.70 -4.70
N TRP A 241 -3.05 -2.16 -3.53
CA TRP A 241 -4.10 -1.16 -3.41
C TRP A 241 -3.53 0.14 -2.86
N ILE A 242 -4.03 1.24 -3.39
CA ILE A 242 -3.69 2.60 -2.98
C ILE A 242 -4.94 3.47 -3.10
N TYR A 243 -4.91 4.64 -2.46
CA TYR A 243 -5.82 5.71 -2.78
C TYR A 243 -5.93 6.01 -4.27
N GLU A 244 -7.16 6.19 -4.75
CA GLU A 244 -7.42 6.60 -6.14
C GLU A 244 -8.25 7.88 -6.25
N GLY A 245 -8.76 8.40 -5.14
CA GLY A 245 -9.61 9.59 -5.16
C GLY A 245 -10.78 9.53 -4.19
N SER A 246 -11.96 9.81 -4.72
CA SER A 246 -13.25 9.73 -4.04
C SER A 246 -14.00 8.47 -4.44
N GLY A 247 -15.00 8.08 -3.64
CA GLY A 247 -15.89 6.97 -3.97
C GLY A 247 -15.62 5.76 -3.08
N THR A 248 -16.09 4.60 -3.53
CA THR A 248 -16.01 3.33 -2.77
C THR A 248 -15.29 2.23 -3.54
N ALA A 249 -14.93 2.43 -4.80
CA ALA A 249 -14.10 1.47 -5.54
C ALA A 249 -12.63 1.83 -5.37
N ILE A 250 -11.78 0.80 -5.26
CA ILE A 250 -10.33 0.90 -5.14
C ILE A 250 -9.73 -0.09 -6.14
N ASP A 251 -9.19 0.39 -7.26
CA ASP A 251 -8.59 -0.50 -8.26
C ASP A 251 -7.34 -1.20 -7.71
N ASN A 252 -7.21 -2.48 -8.06
CA ASN A 252 -5.99 -3.21 -7.83
C ASN A 252 -5.00 -2.79 -8.94
N GLN A 253 -3.88 -2.18 -8.58
CA GLN A 253 -3.02 -1.53 -9.58
C GLN A 253 -2.37 -2.51 -10.58
N GLU A 254 -2.58 -3.83 -10.43
CA GLU A 254 -2.26 -4.88 -11.42
C GLU A 254 -3.15 -4.83 -12.68
N GLY A 255 -4.23 -4.03 -12.68
CA GLY A 255 -5.10 -3.79 -13.83
C GLY A 255 -6.09 -4.92 -14.10
N THR A 256 -6.50 -5.66 -13.07
CA THR A 256 -7.50 -6.74 -13.14
C THR A 256 -8.62 -6.49 -12.15
N ALA A 257 -9.75 -5.98 -12.64
CA ALA A 257 -10.92 -5.65 -11.82
C ALA A 257 -11.50 -6.78 -10.93
N ALA A 258 -11.00 -8.00 -11.05
CA ALA A 258 -11.34 -9.14 -10.20
C ALA A 258 -10.88 -8.99 -8.75
N LEU A 259 -9.92 -8.11 -8.48
CA LEU A 259 -9.34 -7.87 -7.15
C LEU A 259 -9.58 -6.43 -6.67
N ASP A 260 -10.43 -5.66 -7.37
CA ASP A 260 -10.76 -4.30 -6.96
C ASP A 260 -11.44 -4.31 -5.60
N GLY A 261 -10.96 -3.45 -4.71
CA GLY A 261 -11.50 -3.27 -3.38
C GLY A 261 -12.79 -2.46 -3.38
N THR A 262 -13.72 -2.82 -2.50
CA THR A 262 -14.88 -2.01 -2.15
C THR A 262 -14.70 -1.45 -0.73
N ALA A 263 -14.56 -0.14 -0.63
CA ALA A 263 -14.39 0.54 0.64
C ALA A 263 -15.72 0.95 1.28
N ALA A 264 -15.85 0.68 2.57
CA ALA A 264 -17.01 1.07 3.36
C ALA A 264 -16.59 1.93 4.56
N ASN A 265 -17.37 2.98 4.85
CA ASN A 265 -17.20 3.86 6.01
C ASN A 265 -15.79 4.48 6.17
N ILE A 266 -15.04 4.65 5.08
CA ILE A 266 -13.70 5.25 5.10
C ILE A 266 -13.74 6.77 4.84
N THR A 267 -12.68 7.46 5.25
CA THR A 267 -12.43 8.84 4.80
C THR A 267 -11.09 8.97 4.10
N TRP A 268 -11.17 9.44 2.87
CA TRP A 268 -10.09 9.77 1.96
C TRP A 268 -9.30 11.01 2.42
N ALA A 269 -7.98 10.91 2.55
CA ALA A 269 -7.11 12.05 2.87
C ALA A 269 -5.67 11.83 2.38
N CYS A 270 -4.89 12.89 2.28
CA CYS A 270 -3.54 12.85 1.75
C CYS A 270 -2.63 13.83 2.49
N ASP A 271 -1.33 13.54 2.51
CA ASP A 271 -0.28 14.37 3.11
C ASP A 271 1.04 14.32 2.32
N CYS A 272 1.05 13.67 1.15
CA CYS A 272 2.16 13.66 0.21
C CYS A 272 1.93 14.76 -0.84
N GLU A 273 2.69 15.84 -0.78
CA GLU A 273 2.72 16.83 -1.85
C GLU A 273 3.46 16.26 -3.06
N ARG A 274 2.85 16.30 -4.25
CA ARG A 274 3.56 16.04 -5.49
C ARG A 274 4.41 17.27 -5.80
N LEU A 275 5.72 17.21 -5.57
CA LEU A 275 6.67 18.16 -6.16
C LEU A 275 6.56 18.03 -7.69
N MET A 276 5.74 18.87 -8.31
CA MET A 276 5.79 19.03 -9.76
C MET A 276 7.16 19.63 -10.07
N ALA A 277 8.01 18.87 -10.76
CA ALA A 277 9.21 19.43 -11.37
C ALA A 277 8.77 20.53 -12.33
N MET A 278 9.09 21.78 -11.98
CA MET A 278 8.98 22.95 -12.87
C MET A 278 10.04 22.89 -13.97
#